data_AF-A0A482XLP4-F1
#
_entry.id   AF-A0A482XLP4-F1
#
_cell.length_a   1.000
_cell.length_b   1.000
_cell.length_c   1.000
_cell.angle_alpha   90.00
_cell.angle_beta   90.00
_cell.angle_gamma   90.00
#
_symmetry.space_group_name_H-M   'P 1'
#
loop_
_entity.id
_entity.type
_entity.pdbx_description
1 polymer ?
#
loop_
_entity_poly.entity_id
_entity_poly.type
_entity_poly.pdbx_seq_one_letter_code
_entity_poly.pdbx_strand_id
1 'polypeptide(L)'
;MSDDEDDSVVEEYPVYLSHDLEDRLYILQYPLRPSGSSFDSSKVIKFAIKPENQEVTMEVSLDTQSNNYDLSHGEQIAINVDGSSQKNSQEKYFNSQVMDKLTFQSTKSLTDIDTVAVACVKDKKVVISPVAGVISMQPTFPFLDITDKKAREEAKERGDDASGGEEEEEKQVTVKFARQESERMKKARERSFNYLSKKSAEEPWYNTIYHSSDSEESMLERAKLLSISESQEDHTAALNMKPSDYMDSLFPAAQEQTWTAKPAKPPHPAKATTERAGQSSS
;
A
#
# COMPACT_ATOMS: atom_id res chain seq x y z
N MET A 1 -50.44 1.44 12.67
CA MET A 1 -49.58 2.60 12.42
C MET A 1 -48.95 2.88 13.76
N SER A 2 -47.77 2.34 13.97
CA SER A 2 -46.99 2.54 15.19
C SER A 2 -46.27 3.87 15.02
N ASP A 3 -46.52 4.78 15.96
CA ASP A 3 -45.78 6.02 16.12
C ASP A 3 -44.28 5.70 16.14
N ASP A 4 -43.59 6.10 15.08
CA ASP A 4 -42.14 6.30 15.11
C ASP A 4 -41.90 7.47 16.07
N GLU A 5 -41.61 7.15 17.34
CA GLU A 5 -41.08 8.10 18.31
C GLU A 5 -39.77 8.66 17.74
N ASP A 6 -39.87 9.83 17.11
CA ASP A 6 -38.78 10.58 16.49
C ASP A 6 -37.64 10.75 17.51
N ASP A 7 -36.50 10.09 17.28
CA ASP A 7 -35.31 10.18 18.11
C ASP A 7 -34.77 11.62 18.06
N SER A 8 -35.05 12.39 19.11
CA SER A 8 -34.72 13.81 19.15
C SER A 8 -33.21 14.02 19.19
N VAL A 9 -32.70 14.91 18.33
CA VAL A 9 -31.29 15.31 18.31
C VAL A 9 -30.85 15.79 19.70
N VAL A 10 -29.92 15.07 20.32
CA VAL A 10 -29.38 15.41 21.65
C VAL A 10 -28.27 16.45 21.54
N GLU A 11 -27.39 16.32 20.53
CA GLU A 11 -26.24 17.20 20.32
C GLU A 11 -25.84 17.29 18.84
N GLU A 12 -25.38 18.48 18.42
CA GLU A 12 -24.86 18.75 17.08
C GLU A 12 -23.36 19.02 17.12
N TYR A 13 -22.61 18.34 16.25
CA TYR A 13 -21.15 18.44 16.18
C TYR A 13 -20.76 18.96 14.78
N PRO A 14 -20.10 20.13 14.66
CA PRO A 14 -19.55 20.56 13.38
C PRO A 14 -18.41 19.61 12.96
N VAL A 15 -18.42 19.26 11.67
CA VAL A 15 -17.42 18.40 11.04
C VAL A 15 -16.52 19.26 10.15
N TYR A 16 -15.22 19.14 10.34
CA TYR A 16 -14.18 19.83 9.57
C TYR A 16 -13.35 18.80 8.80
N LEU A 17 -12.85 19.20 7.64
CA LEU A 17 -11.88 18.43 6.86
C LEU A 17 -10.53 19.15 6.91
N SER A 18 -9.48 18.47 7.36
CA SER A 18 -8.12 19.00 7.44
C SER A 18 -7.18 18.23 6.52
N HIS A 19 -6.46 18.97 5.67
CA HIS A 19 -5.49 18.44 4.70
C HIS A 19 -4.03 18.60 5.15
N ASP A 20 -3.78 19.12 6.37
CA ASP A 20 -2.43 19.45 6.86
C ASP A 20 -1.46 18.24 6.88
N LEU A 21 -2.02 17.04 7.02
CA LEU A 21 -1.28 15.77 7.15
C LEU A 21 -1.62 14.76 6.04
N GLU A 22 -2.36 15.15 5.00
CA GLU A 22 -2.87 14.23 3.97
C GLU A 22 -1.77 13.35 3.35
N ASP A 23 -0.63 13.95 2.97
CA ASP A 23 0.50 13.22 2.36
C ASP A 23 1.42 12.50 3.36
N ARG A 24 1.18 12.67 4.67
CA ARG A 24 2.12 12.27 5.74
C ARG A 24 1.48 11.38 6.82
N LEU A 25 0.17 11.19 6.78
CA LEU A 25 -0.57 10.42 7.77
C LEU A 25 -0.75 8.97 7.31
N TYR A 26 -0.14 8.02 8.03
CA TYR A 26 -0.26 6.60 7.75
C TYR A 26 -0.96 5.87 8.90
N ILE A 27 -1.77 4.85 8.57
CA ILE A 27 -2.33 3.91 9.54
C ILE A 27 -1.47 2.65 9.52
N LEU A 28 -0.76 2.40 10.62
CA LEU A 28 -0.01 1.16 10.83
C LEU A 28 -0.87 0.17 11.62
N GLN A 29 -1.25 -0.93 10.99
CA GLN A 29 -2.00 -2.02 11.60
C GLN A 29 -1.07 -3.16 11.99
N TYR A 30 -1.34 -3.82 13.12
CA TYR A 30 -0.58 -4.98 13.60
C TYR A 30 -1.51 -6.18 13.78
N PRO A 31 -1.88 -6.90 12.70
CA PRO A 31 -2.91 -7.94 12.76
C PRO A 31 -2.60 -9.09 13.73
N LEU A 32 -1.32 -9.36 13.99
CA LEU A 32 -0.87 -10.42 14.89
C LEU A 32 -0.76 -9.98 16.36
N ARG A 33 -1.08 -8.72 16.68
CA ARG A 33 -1.04 -8.21 18.05
C ARG A 33 -2.45 -7.94 18.59
N PRO A 34 -2.76 -8.41 19.80
CA PRO A 34 -3.98 -8.01 20.50
C PRO A 34 -4.04 -6.51 20.75
N SER A 35 -5.23 -5.93 20.76
CA SER A 35 -5.47 -4.49 20.95
C SER A 35 -4.99 -3.94 22.30
N GLY A 36 -4.75 -4.80 23.30
CA GLY A 36 -4.26 -4.41 24.63
C GLY A 36 -2.74 -4.40 24.79
N SER A 37 -1.96 -4.87 23.81
CA SER A 37 -0.49 -4.85 23.86
C SER A 37 0.04 -3.69 23.01
N SER A 38 0.42 -2.57 23.63
CA SER A 38 1.10 -1.49 22.93
C SER A 38 2.61 -1.77 22.82
N PHE A 39 3.27 -1.09 21.88
CA PHE A 39 4.73 -1.05 21.81
C PHE A 39 5.34 -0.06 22.82
N ASP A 40 4.56 0.55 23.71
CA ASP A 40 5.07 1.61 24.60
C ASP A 40 6.20 1.12 25.51
N SER A 41 6.26 -0.18 25.83
CA SER A 41 7.35 -0.78 26.60
C SER A 41 8.59 -1.11 25.76
N SER A 42 8.46 -1.18 24.44
CA SER A 42 9.50 -1.67 23.53
C SER A 42 10.09 -0.52 22.74
N LYS A 43 11.40 -0.29 22.90
CA LYS A 43 12.08 0.82 22.21
C LYS A 43 12.21 0.51 20.72
N VAL A 44 11.64 1.36 19.87
CA VAL A 44 11.94 1.34 18.43
C VAL A 44 13.38 1.77 18.24
N ILE A 45 14.20 0.89 17.67
CA ILE A 45 15.65 1.10 17.45
C ILE A 45 15.87 1.77 16.10
N LYS A 46 15.14 1.31 15.08
CA LYS A 46 15.28 1.77 13.70
C LYS A 46 13.92 1.82 13.05
N PHE A 47 13.67 2.86 12.29
CA PHE A 47 12.50 2.98 11.44
C PHE A 47 12.97 3.48 10.08
N ALA A 48 12.51 2.87 9.01
CA ALA A 48 12.79 3.33 7.66
C ALA A 48 11.55 3.22 6.79
N ILE A 49 11.41 4.15 5.86
CA ILE A 49 10.26 4.25 4.96
C ILE A 49 10.71 4.41 3.51
N LYS A 50 9.89 3.90 2.61
CA LYS A 50 9.85 4.15 1.18
C LYS A 50 8.52 4.84 0.87
N PRO A 51 8.48 6.18 0.82
CA PRO A 51 7.24 6.93 0.68
C PRO A 51 6.48 6.66 -0.63
N GLU A 52 7.19 6.42 -1.75
CA GLU A 52 6.52 6.20 -3.05
C GLU A 52 5.85 4.82 -3.10
N ASN A 53 6.52 3.78 -2.61
CA ASN A 53 5.96 2.42 -2.54
C ASN A 53 5.13 2.16 -1.28
N GLN A 54 5.08 3.12 -0.34
CA GLN A 54 4.40 3.00 0.95
C GLN A 54 4.84 1.76 1.74
N GLU A 55 6.15 1.51 1.76
CA GLU A 55 6.75 0.42 2.53
C GLU A 55 7.48 0.98 3.75
N VAL A 56 7.34 0.31 4.88
CA VAL A 56 7.97 0.64 6.16
C VAL A 56 8.66 -0.58 6.72
N THR A 57 9.84 -0.36 7.31
CA THR A 57 10.53 -1.33 8.15
C THR A 57 10.76 -0.73 9.53
N MET A 58 10.60 -1.56 10.55
CA MET A 58 10.74 -1.16 11.95
C MET A 58 11.49 -2.23 12.73
N GLU A 59 12.56 -1.86 13.40
CA GLU A 59 13.28 -2.73 14.35
C GLU A 59 12.94 -2.31 15.77
N VAL A 60 12.51 -3.27 16.58
CA VAL A 60 12.07 -3.06 17.97
C VAL A 60 12.97 -3.87 18.89
N SER A 61 13.44 -3.26 19.97
CA SER A 61 14.26 -3.94 20.98
C SER A 61 13.49 -5.03 21.72
N LEU A 62 14.16 -6.12 22.03
CA LEU A 62 13.70 -7.15 22.94
C LEU A 62 14.31 -6.93 24.33
N ASP A 63 13.52 -7.19 25.37
CA ASP A 63 14.02 -7.25 26.73
C ASP A 63 14.70 -8.61 26.97
N THR A 64 16.03 -8.63 26.84
CA THR A 64 16.84 -9.84 27.02
C THR A 64 17.09 -10.19 28.49
N GLN A 65 16.66 -9.33 29.44
CA GLN A 65 16.79 -9.57 30.88
C GLN A 65 15.50 -10.13 31.50
N SER A 66 14.43 -10.22 30.72
CA SER A 66 13.16 -10.77 31.15
C SER A 66 13.24 -12.28 31.40
N ASN A 67 12.49 -12.76 32.38
CA ASN A 67 12.30 -14.20 32.65
C ASN A 67 11.68 -14.97 31.47
N ASN A 68 11.10 -14.25 30.49
CA ASN A 68 10.50 -14.84 29.29
C ASN A 68 11.49 -14.98 28.13
N TYR A 69 12.75 -14.57 28.31
CA TYR A 69 13.79 -14.64 27.29
C TYR A 69 14.77 -15.78 27.60
N ASP A 70 14.96 -16.70 26.65
CA ASP A 70 15.99 -17.74 26.75
C ASP A 70 17.32 -17.20 26.20
N LEU A 71 18.22 -16.86 27.13
CA LEU A 71 19.54 -16.33 26.80
C LEU A 71 20.36 -17.30 25.95
N SER A 72 20.34 -18.59 26.27
CA SER A 72 21.15 -19.59 25.56
C SER A 72 20.70 -19.74 24.12
N HIS A 73 19.38 -19.73 23.88
CA HIS A 73 18.85 -19.77 22.53
C HIS A 73 19.15 -18.47 21.76
N GLY A 74 19.02 -17.32 22.43
CA GLY A 74 19.36 -16.02 21.86
C GLY A 74 20.83 -15.90 21.42
N GLU A 75 21.76 -16.40 22.21
CA GLU A 75 23.19 -16.50 21.86
C GLU A 75 23.41 -17.41 20.65
N GLN A 76 22.74 -18.56 20.60
CA GLN A 76 22.86 -19.49 19.48
C GLN A 76 22.42 -18.87 18.16
N ILE A 77 21.31 -18.13 18.15
CA ILE A 77 20.83 -17.40 16.97
C ILE A 77 21.87 -16.37 16.53
N ALA A 78 22.39 -15.56 17.46
CA ALA A 78 23.38 -14.54 17.12
C ALA A 78 24.68 -15.15 16.56
N ILE A 79 25.15 -16.27 17.11
CA ILE A 79 26.34 -16.98 16.60
C ILE A 79 26.11 -17.53 15.20
N ASN A 80 24.93 -18.12 14.94
CA ASN A 80 24.61 -18.65 13.61
C ASN A 80 24.64 -17.53 12.55
N VAL A 81 24.13 -16.35 12.90
CA VAL A 81 24.04 -15.19 12.02
C VAL A 81 25.40 -14.51 11.87
N ASP A 82 25.96 -13.98 12.95
CA ASP A 82 27.17 -13.14 12.92
C ASP A 82 28.47 -13.96 12.89
N GLY A 83 28.42 -15.23 13.28
CA GLY A 83 29.57 -16.13 13.35
C GLY A 83 30.36 -16.03 14.65
N SER A 84 31.16 -17.06 14.88
CA SER A 84 31.99 -17.17 16.09
C SER A 84 33.30 -16.36 16.02
N SER A 85 33.70 -15.87 14.84
CA SER A 85 34.99 -15.21 14.64
C SER A 85 34.92 -13.69 14.77
N GLN A 86 35.63 -13.13 15.76
CA GLN A 86 35.85 -11.69 15.92
C GLN A 86 36.72 -11.03 14.82
N LYS A 87 37.21 -11.79 13.84
CA LYS A 87 38.17 -11.31 12.82
C LYS A 87 37.53 -10.72 11.58
N ASN A 88 36.23 -10.88 11.36
CA ASN A 88 35.56 -10.23 10.24
C ASN A 88 35.17 -8.80 10.62
N SER A 89 35.77 -7.81 9.97
CA SER A 89 35.41 -6.38 10.08
C SER A 89 34.06 -6.03 9.44
N GLN A 90 33.18 -7.02 9.23
CA GLN A 90 31.82 -6.77 8.77
C GLN A 90 30.95 -6.33 9.93
N GLU A 91 30.01 -5.41 9.66
CA GLU A 91 28.99 -5.02 10.62
C GLU A 91 28.17 -6.25 11.03
N LYS A 92 28.11 -6.49 12.33
CA LYS A 92 27.30 -7.56 12.92
C LYS A 92 25.82 -7.20 12.83
N TYR A 93 24.99 -8.20 12.58
CA TYR A 93 23.54 -8.06 12.63
C TYR A 93 23.04 -7.89 14.08
N PHE A 94 23.62 -8.63 15.04
CA PHE A 94 23.33 -8.55 16.48
C PHE A 94 24.56 -8.07 17.25
N ASN A 95 24.66 -6.76 17.48
CA ASN A 95 25.81 -6.16 18.16
C ASN A 95 25.98 -6.63 19.62
N SER A 96 24.89 -7.02 20.29
CA SER A 96 24.90 -7.51 21.68
C SER A 96 25.32 -8.97 21.84
N GLN A 97 25.60 -9.68 20.75
CA GLN A 97 25.89 -11.13 20.73
C GLN A 97 24.71 -12.03 21.13
N VAL A 98 23.52 -11.45 21.24
CA VAL A 98 22.25 -12.16 21.46
C VAL A 98 21.18 -11.59 20.54
N MET A 99 20.10 -12.34 20.29
CA MET A 99 18.95 -11.85 19.55
C MET A 99 18.19 -10.77 20.34
N ASP A 100 18.63 -9.52 20.24
CA ASP A 100 18.12 -8.37 21.00
C ASP A 100 17.07 -7.53 20.30
N LYS A 101 16.60 -7.95 19.12
CA LYS A 101 15.65 -7.19 18.31
C LYS A 101 14.69 -8.06 17.49
N LEU A 102 13.51 -7.51 17.23
CA LEU A 102 12.54 -8.00 16.26
C LEU A 102 12.44 -7.03 15.08
N THR A 103 12.31 -7.58 13.88
CA THR A 103 12.13 -6.78 12.66
C THR A 103 10.70 -6.93 12.16
N PHE A 104 10.02 -5.81 11.92
CA PHE A 104 8.72 -5.75 11.27
C PHE A 104 8.87 -5.13 9.89
N GLN A 105 8.14 -5.66 8.92
CA GLN A 105 8.02 -5.11 7.58
C GLN A 105 6.55 -4.93 7.24
N SER A 106 6.24 -3.83 6.56
CA SER A 106 4.88 -3.53 6.14
C SER A 106 4.51 -4.21 4.83
N THR A 107 3.23 -4.44 4.64
CA THR A 107 2.60 -4.68 3.34
C THR A 107 1.49 -3.66 3.15
N LYS A 108 1.28 -3.18 1.92
CA LYS A 108 0.18 -2.25 1.61
C LYS A 108 -1.15 -2.98 1.76
N SER A 109 -2.02 -2.49 2.65
CA SER A 109 -3.29 -3.15 2.95
C SER A 109 -4.40 -2.79 1.97
N LEU A 110 -4.45 -1.52 1.55
CA LEU A 110 -5.50 -0.97 0.69
C LEU A 110 -4.88 -0.30 -0.53
N THR A 111 -5.50 -0.51 -1.69
CA THR A 111 -5.07 0.15 -2.95
C THR A 111 -5.79 1.48 -3.14
N ASP A 112 -7.07 1.53 -2.76
CA ASP A 112 -7.90 2.72 -2.76
C ASP A 112 -8.01 3.25 -1.32
N ILE A 113 -7.45 4.44 -1.11
CA ILE A 113 -7.39 5.12 0.19
C ILE A 113 -8.29 6.36 0.23
N ASP A 114 -8.91 6.74 -0.89
CA ASP A 114 -9.71 7.96 -1.02
C ASP A 114 -10.98 7.91 -0.15
N THR A 115 -11.35 6.71 0.29
CA THR A 115 -12.50 6.43 1.17
C THR A 115 -12.11 6.30 2.65
N VAL A 116 -10.83 6.45 2.99
CA VAL A 116 -10.31 6.24 4.34
C VAL A 116 -9.78 7.54 4.92
N ALA A 117 -10.22 7.86 6.13
CA ALA A 117 -9.75 9.02 6.88
C ALA A 117 -9.74 8.71 8.39
N VAL A 118 -8.96 9.48 9.13
CA VAL A 118 -8.95 9.48 10.61
C VAL A 118 -9.82 10.62 11.10
N ALA A 119 -10.74 10.33 12.03
CA ALA A 119 -11.57 11.33 12.68
C ALA A 119 -11.13 11.55 14.13
N CYS A 120 -10.84 12.80 14.49
CA CYS A 120 -10.54 13.22 15.85
C CYS A 120 -11.69 14.04 16.42
N VAL A 121 -12.14 13.68 17.63
CA VAL A 121 -13.22 14.41 18.33
C VAL A 121 -12.63 15.17 19.51
N LYS A 122 -12.86 16.48 19.56
CA LYS A 122 -12.42 17.34 20.68
C LYS A 122 -13.34 18.55 20.80
N ASP A 123 -13.69 18.94 22.03
CA ASP A 123 -14.48 20.14 22.33
C ASP A 123 -15.79 20.24 21.52
N LYS A 124 -16.48 19.10 21.38
CA LYS A 124 -17.69 18.92 20.55
C LYS A 124 -17.51 19.23 19.05
N LYS A 125 -16.29 19.12 18.54
CA LYS A 125 -15.97 19.23 17.10
C LYS A 125 -15.37 17.93 16.60
N VAL A 126 -15.64 17.61 15.34
CA VAL A 126 -15.03 16.47 14.65
C VAL A 126 -14.12 17.01 13.55
N VAL A 127 -12.85 16.61 13.55
CA VAL A 127 -11.91 16.92 12.47
C VAL A 127 -11.56 15.61 11.77
N ILE A 128 -11.81 15.56 10.48
CA ILE A 128 -11.50 14.43 9.59
C ILE A 128 -10.22 14.78 8.84
N SER A 129 -9.27 13.84 8.80
CA SER A 129 -8.02 13.96 8.05
C SER A 129 -7.84 12.74 7.15
N PRO A 130 -7.74 12.91 5.82
CA PRO A 130 -7.40 11.84 4.90
C PRO A 130 -6.05 11.21 5.26
N VAL A 131 -5.85 9.95 4.89
CA VAL A 131 -4.61 9.23 5.15
C VAL A 131 -3.86 8.95 3.85
N ALA A 132 -2.54 9.11 3.86
CA ALA A 132 -1.66 8.78 2.74
C ALA A 132 -1.64 7.27 2.44
N GLY A 133 -1.84 6.44 3.47
CA GLY A 133 -1.78 4.99 3.31
C GLY A 133 -2.20 4.20 4.54
N VAL A 134 -2.70 2.99 4.28
CA VAL A 134 -2.97 1.98 5.30
C VAL A 134 -2.04 0.80 5.05
N ILE A 135 -1.19 0.51 6.04
CA ILE A 135 -0.16 -0.52 5.93
C ILE A 135 -0.27 -1.52 7.08
N SER A 136 -0.06 -2.79 6.76
CA SER A 136 -0.09 -3.89 7.72
C SER A 136 1.33 -4.31 8.05
N MET A 137 1.74 -4.11 9.30
CA MET A 137 3.03 -4.50 9.84
C MET A 137 3.02 -5.97 10.27
N GLN A 138 3.99 -6.73 9.78
CA GLN A 138 4.16 -8.14 10.10
C GLN A 138 5.59 -8.41 10.59
N PRO A 139 5.78 -9.30 11.58
CA PRO A 139 7.11 -9.73 11.97
C PRO A 139 7.77 -10.48 10.83
N THR A 140 9.06 -10.22 10.65
CA THR A 140 9.92 -10.86 9.66
C THR A 140 11.13 -11.43 10.38
N PHE A 141 11.77 -12.41 9.76
CA PHE A 141 12.93 -13.09 10.34
C PHE A 141 14.14 -13.05 9.39
N PRO A 142 14.67 -11.85 9.04
CA PRO A 142 15.76 -11.74 8.06
C PRO A 142 17.01 -12.52 8.47
N PHE A 143 17.21 -12.72 9.78
CA PHE A 143 18.32 -13.47 10.33
C PHE A 143 18.31 -14.96 9.92
N LEU A 144 17.15 -15.54 9.62
CA LEU A 144 17.07 -16.92 9.09
C LEU A 144 17.65 -16.99 7.68
N ASP A 145 17.29 -16.04 6.81
CA ASP A 145 17.85 -15.96 5.45
C ASP A 145 19.36 -15.74 5.46
N ILE A 146 19.86 -14.94 6.41
CA ILE A 146 21.31 -14.72 6.60
C ILE A 146 22.00 -16.02 7.03
N THR A 147 21.39 -16.76 7.97
CA THR A 147 21.91 -18.04 8.46
C THR A 147 21.98 -19.07 7.34
N ASP A 148 20.93 -19.21 6.53
CA ASP A 148 20.86 -20.16 5.42
C ASP A 148 21.89 -19.84 4.33
N LYS A 149 22.04 -18.55 3.98
CA LYS A 149 23.05 -18.10 3.01
C LYS A 149 24.46 -18.46 3.46
N LYS A 150 24.76 -18.18 4.73
CA LYS A 150 26.07 -18.49 5.31
C LYS A 150 26.34 -19.99 5.40
N ALA A 151 25.36 -20.78 5.82
CA ALA A 151 25.49 -22.24 5.84
C ALA A 151 25.79 -22.80 4.44
N ARG A 152 25.16 -22.23 3.40
CA ARG A 152 25.44 -22.58 2.00
C ARG A 152 26.84 -22.15 1.57
N GLU A 153 27.29 -20.97 1.96
CA GLU A 153 28.66 -20.49 1.68
C GLU A 153 29.72 -21.37 2.36
N GLU A 154 29.53 -21.72 3.63
CA GLU A 154 30.45 -22.61 4.36
C GLU A 154 30.49 -24.04 3.77
N ALA A 155 29.35 -24.57 3.30
CA ALA A 155 29.29 -25.87 2.63
C ALA A 155 30.06 -25.86 1.29
N LYS A 156 29.94 -24.76 0.53
CA LYS A 156 30.72 -24.55 -0.70
C LYS A 156 32.21 -24.47 -0.42
N GLU A 157 32.63 -23.75 0.62
CA GLU A 157 34.05 -23.65 1.00
C GLU A 157 34.64 -24.99 1.46
N ARG A 158 33.85 -25.83 2.13
CA ARG A 158 34.27 -27.17 2.57
C ARG A 158 34.23 -28.23 1.46
N GLY A 159 33.72 -27.88 0.28
CA GLY A 159 33.60 -28.79 -0.86
C GLY A 159 32.57 -29.91 -0.65
N ASP A 160 31.63 -29.72 0.27
CA ASP A 160 30.58 -30.70 0.62
C ASP A 160 29.21 -30.32 0.00
N ASP A 161 29.21 -29.46 -1.02
CA ASP A 161 28.00 -29.03 -1.71
C ASP A 161 27.44 -30.18 -2.56
N ALA A 162 26.60 -31.01 -1.94
CA ALA A 162 25.81 -32.04 -2.60
C ALA A 162 24.54 -31.47 -3.26
N SER A 163 24.29 -30.15 -3.17
CA SER A 163 23.24 -29.50 -3.95
C SER A 163 23.80 -29.26 -5.35
N GLY A 164 23.20 -29.93 -6.34
CA GLY A 164 23.52 -29.71 -7.75
C GLY A 164 23.44 -28.22 -8.04
N GLY A 165 24.62 -27.60 -8.19
CA GLY A 165 24.75 -26.19 -8.37
C GLY A 165 23.84 -25.74 -9.51
N GLU A 166 23.05 -24.69 -9.25
CA GLU A 166 22.94 -23.69 -10.28
C GLU A 166 24.37 -23.21 -10.52
N GLU A 167 25.05 -23.86 -11.47
CA GLU A 167 26.15 -23.23 -12.16
C GLU A 167 25.64 -21.84 -12.54
N GLU A 168 26.32 -20.79 -12.07
CA GLU A 168 26.19 -19.50 -12.69
C GLU A 168 26.62 -19.71 -14.14
N GLU A 169 25.67 -20.06 -15.00
CA GLU A 169 25.83 -19.93 -16.44
C GLU A 169 26.17 -18.46 -16.65
N GLU A 170 27.44 -18.19 -16.92
CA GLU A 170 27.90 -16.96 -17.53
C GLU A 170 27.05 -16.74 -18.77
N LYS A 171 25.94 -16.00 -18.61
CA LYS A 171 25.04 -15.67 -19.70
C LYS A 171 25.83 -14.78 -20.65
N GLN A 172 26.40 -15.41 -21.68
CA GLN A 172 26.95 -14.72 -22.83
C GLN A 172 25.93 -13.68 -23.28
N VAL A 173 26.34 -12.41 -23.24
CA VAL A 173 25.55 -11.25 -23.62
C VAL A 173 25.30 -11.34 -25.12
N THR A 174 24.24 -12.04 -25.50
CA THR A 174 23.72 -11.99 -26.86
C THR A 174 22.84 -10.75 -26.96
N VAL A 175 23.24 -9.83 -27.83
CA VAL A 175 22.53 -8.56 -28.08
C VAL A 175 21.20 -8.89 -28.76
N LYS A 176 20.17 -9.19 -27.95
CA LYS A 176 18.81 -9.39 -28.44
C LYS A 176 18.23 -8.01 -28.76
N PHE A 177 18.07 -7.73 -30.05
CA PHE A 177 17.39 -6.54 -30.53
C PHE A 177 15.99 -6.46 -29.92
N ALA A 178 15.68 -5.30 -29.32
CA ALA A 178 14.40 -5.06 -28.68
C ALA A 178 13.26 -5.25 -29.69
N ARG A 179 12.46 -6.30 -29.48
CA ARG A 179 11.22 -6.48 -30.24
C ARG A 179 10.29 -5.34 -29.86
N GLN A 180 9.73 -4.65 -30.85
CA GLN A 180 8.76 -3.58 -30.64
C GLN A 180 7.56 -4.16 -29.87
N GLU A 181 7.47 -3.85 -28.57
CA GLU A 181 6.43 -4.39 -27.70
C GLU A 181 5.09 -3.71 -28.00
N SER A 182 4.04 -4.51 -28.05
CA SER A 182 2.66 -4.01 -28.09
C SER A 182 2.28 -3.38 -26.74
N GLU A 183 1.47 -2.32 -26.75
CA GLU A 183 0.88 -1.66 -25.57
C GLU A 183 0.28 -2.65 -24.55
N ARG A 184 -0.33 -3.75 -25.03
CA ARG A 184 -0.89 -4.80 -24.16
C ARG A 184 0.19 -5.60 -23.42
N MET A 185 1.32 -5.85 -24.07
CA MET A 185 2.45 -6.60 -23.50
C MET A 185 3.22 -5.73 -22.50
N LYS A 186 3.35 -4.43 -22.79
CA LYS A 186 3.93 -3.45 -21.88
C LYS A 186 3.13 -3.35 -20.57
N LYS A 187 1.80 -3.20 -20.66
CA LYS A 187 0.91 -3.20 -19.47
C LYS A 187 0.95 -4.52 -18.69
N ALA A 188 1.07 -5.66 -19.37
CA ALA A 188 1.21 -6.95 -18.71
C ALA A 188 2.56 -7.10 -17.98
N ARG A 189 3.64 -6.57 -18.57
CA ARG A 189 4.97 -6.54 -17.94
C ARG A 189 4.99 -5.58 -16.76
N GLU A 190 4.38 -4.41 -16.87
CA GLU A 190 4.26 -3.44 -15.76
C GLU A 190 3.49 -4.02 -14.56
N ARG A 191 2.58 -4.97 -14.79
CA ARG A 191 1.86 -5.72 -13.75
C ARG A 191 2.57 -7.01 -13.31
N SER A 192 3.69 -7.35 -13.93
CA SER A 192 4.44 -8.55 -13.57
C SER A 192 5.19 -8.33 -12.26
N PHE A 193 5.23 -9.38 -11.42
CA PHE A 193 5.92 -9.37 -10.14
C PHE A 193 7.36 -8.85 -10.27
N ASN A 194 8.11 -9.35 -11.25
CA ASN A 194 9.51 -8.95 -11.46
C ASN A 194 9.69 -7.46 -11.75
N TYR A 195 8.76 -6.83 -12.46
CA TYR A 195 8.82 -5.40 -12.72
C TYR A 195 8.51 -4.59 -11.46
N LEU A 196 7.48 -4.99 -10.71
CA LEU A 196 7.12 -4.35 -9.44
C LEU A 196 8.23 -4.49 -8.40
N SER A 197 8.82 -5.68 -8.26
CA SER A 197 9.95 -5.93 -7.35
C SER A 197 11.17 -5.11 -7.73
N LYS A 198 11.47 -4.99 -9.02
CA LYS A 198 12.58 -4.16 -9.49
C LYS A 198 12.33 -2.68 -9.20
N LYS A 199 11.12 -2.17 -9.48
CA LYS A 199 10.76 -0.79 -9.19
C LYS A 199 10.79 -0.49 -7.69
N SER A 200 10.31 -1.42 -6.85
CA SER A 200 10.42 -1.29 -5.38
C SER A 200 11.88 -1.31 -4.91
N ALA A 201 12.74 -2.08 -5.55
CA ALA A 201 14.18 -2.10 -5.25
C ALA A 201 14.93 -0.83 -5.71
N GLU A 202 14.39 -0.07 -6.66
CA GLU A 202 14.98 1.19 -7.13
C GLU A 202 14.76 2.35 -6.13
N GLU A 203 13.70 2.30 -5.31
CA GLU A 203 13.47 3.32 -4.27
C GLU A 203 14.39 3.07 -3.05
N PRO A 204 15.18 4.06 -2.61
CA PRO A 204 16.04 3.91 -1.44
C PRO A 204 15.22 3.92 -0.14
N TRP A 205 15.74 3.26 0.88
CA TRP A 205 15.21 3.36 2.24
C TRP A 205 15.61 4.70 2.89
N TYR A 206 14.62 5.45 3.36
CA TYR A 206 14.83 6.65 4.17
C TYR A 206 14.76 6.29 5.65
N ASN A 207 15.89 6.34 6.35
CA ASN A 207 15.91 6.15 7.80
C ASN A 207 15.30 7.38 8.49
N THR A 208 14.40 7.15 9.43
CA THR A 208 13.74 8.21 10.20
C THR A 208 14.00 8.04 11.69
N ILE A 209 13.70 9.10 12.44
CA ILE A 209 13.76 9.10 13.90
C ILE A 209 12.38 8.77 14.41
N TYR A 210 12.29 7.73 15.24
CA TYR A 210 11.05 7.40 15.93
C TYR A 210 10.88 8.27 17.17
N HIS A 211 9.74 8.97 17.22
CA HIS A 211 9.31 9.75 18.38
C HIS A 211 8.18 8.99 19.08
N SER A 212 8.31 8.76 20.39
CA SER A 212 7.30 8.05 21.18
C SER A 212 6.02 8.87 21.30
N SER A 213 4.92 8.21 21.69
CA SER A 213 3.58 8.81 21.77
C SER A 213 3.49 9.98 22.76
N ASP A 214 4.38 10.00 23.76
CA ASP A 214 4.50 10.98 24.84
C ASP A 214 5.56 12.07 24.60
N SER A 215 6.30 11.99 23.48
CA SER A 215 7.31 13.01 23.13
C SER A 215 6.67 14.34 22.70
N GLU A 216 7.42 15.42 22.86
CA GLU A 216 6.98 16.77 22.46
C GLU A 216 6.71 16.84 20.95
N GLU A 217 7.56 16.23 20.13
CA GLU A 217 7.40 16.22 18.68
C GLU A 217 6.11 15.51 18.26
N SER A 218 5.81 14.35 18.86
CA SER A 218 4.55 13.63 18.61
C SER A 218 3.33 14.43 19.04
N MET A 219 3.40 15.13 20.18
CA MET A 219 2.31 15.99 20.64
C MET A 219 2.07 17.18 19.69
N LEU A 220 3.13 17.80 19.19
CA LEU A 220 3.05 18.90 18.22
C LEU A 220 2.45 18.43 16.89
N GLU A 221 2.88 17.29 16.36
CA GLU A 221 2.30 16.72 15.14
C GLU A 221 0.84 16.30 15.35
N ARG A 222 0.50 15.70 16.51
CA ARG A 222 -0.87 15.33 16.86
C ARG A 222 -1.79 16.55 16.99
N ALA A 223 -1.27 17.71 17.40
CA ALA A 223 -2.05 18.93 17.45
C ALA A 223 -2.55 19.37 16.06
N LYS A 224 -1.85 19.01 14.97
CA LYS A 224 -2.27 19.30 13.59
C LYS A 224 -3.52 18.52 13.18
N LEU A 225 -3.74 17.32 13.72
CA LEU A 225 -4.99 16.56 13.51
C LEU A 225 -6.22 17.26 14.10
N LEU A 226 -6.00 18.24 15.00
CA LEU A 226 -7.02 19.05 15.64
C LEU A 226 -6.99 20.50 15.16
N SER A 227 -6.05 20.84 14.28
CA SER A 227 -5.93 22.16 13.68
C SER A 227 -7.10 22.36 12.73
N ILE A 228 -7.88 23.39 12.99
CA ILE A 228 -8.93 23.85 12.10
C ILE A 228 -8.41 25.18 11.55
N SER A 229 -8.06 25.20 10.26
CA SER A 229 -7.78 26.47 9.61
C SER A 229 -9.12 27.19 9.40
N GLU A 230 -9.40 28.22 10.20
CA GLU A 230 -10.60 29.07 10.04
C GLU A 230 -10.60 29.85 8.71
N SER A 231 -9.50 29.78 7.96
CA SER A 231 -9.28 30.45 6.68
C SER A 231 -9.57 29.60 5.44
N GLN A 232 -9.95 28.32 5.58
CA GLN A 232 -10.36 27.54 4.41
C GLN A 232 -11.74 27.99 3.96
N GLU A 233 -11.82 28.37 2.68
CA GLU A 233 -13.07 28.63 1.97
C GLU A 233 -14.07 27.51 2.27
N ASP A 234 -15.33 27.89 2.47
CA ASP A 234 -16.42 26.97 2.79
C ASP A 234 -16.63 26.00 1.61
N HIS A 235 -15.85 24.91 1.58
CA HIS A 235 -15.87 23.89 0.53
C HIS A 235 -17.19 23.10 0.53
N THR A 236 -18.11 23.40 1.46
CA THR A 236 -19.51 22.97 1.40
C THR A 236 -20.19 23.38 0.09
N ALA A 237 -19.71 24.44 -0.58
CA ALA A 237 -20.15 24.79 -1.92
C ALA A 237 -19.94 23.66 -2.96
N ALA A 238 -18.96 22.78 -2.76
CA ALA A 238 -18.73 21.59 -3.59
C ALA A 238 -19.65 20.41 -3.24
N LEU A 239 -20.29 20.44 -2.07
CA LEU A 239 -21.21 19.40 -1.56
C LEU A 239 -22.69 19.80 -1.77
N ASN A 240 -23.00 20.44 -2.91
CA ASN A 240 -24.32 20.98 -3.21
C ASN A 240 -25.13 20.14 -4.22
N MET A 241 -24.71 18.90 -4.49
CA MET A 241 -25.41 18.00 -5.39
C MET A 241 -26.80 17.64 -4.85
N LYS A 242 -27.78 17.54 -5.75
CA LYS A 242 -29.13 17.08 -5.38
C LYS A 242 -29.10 15.57 -5.08
N PRO A 243 -30.01 15.06 -4.24
CA PRO A 243 -30.07 13.63 -3.93
C PRO A 243 -30.17 12.73 -5.18
N SER A 244 -30.94 13.14 -6.20
CA SER A 244 -31.03 12.40 -7.47
C SER A 244 -29.69 12.32 -8.18
N ASP A 245 -29.01 13.46 -8.32
CA ASP A 245 -27.78 13.59 -9.08
C ASP A 245 -26.63 12.84 -8.37
N TYR A 246 -26.66 12.80 -7.04
CA TYR A 246 -25.75 12.01 -6.22
C TYR A 246 -25.98 10.50 -6.39
N MET A 247 -27.24 10.05 -6.42
CA MET A 247 -27.55 8.63 -6.68
C MET A 247 -27.13 8.21 -8.09
N ASP A 248 -27.35 9.08 -9.09
CA ASP A 248 -26.92 8.84 -10.48
C ASP A 248 -25.39 8.83 -10.61
N SER A 249 -24.65 9.59 -9.79
CA SER A 249 -23.18 9.58 -9.80
C SER A 249 -22.59 8.34 -9.12
N LEU A 250 -23.22 7.86 -8.04
CA LEU A 250 -22.85 6.59 -7.38
C LEU A 250 -23.12 5.37 -8.27
N PHE A 251 -24.19 5.41 -9.06
CA PHE A 251 -24.60 4.35 -9.97
C PHE A 251 -24.79 4.87 -11.39
N PRO A 252 -23.70 5.11 -12.15
CA PRO A 252 -23.81 5.57 -13.51
C PRO A 252 -24.63 4.58 -14.34
N ALA A 253 -25.72 5.05 -14.96
CA ALA A 253 -26.50 4.22 -15.85
C ALA A 253 -25.58 3.65 -16.95
N ALA A 254 -25.55 2.32 -17.09
CA ALA A 254 -24.77 1.67 -18.12
C ALA A 254 -25.17 2.26 -19.48
N GLN A 255 -24.24 2.97 -20.14
CA GLN A 255 -24.46 3.40 -21.52
C GLN A 255 -24.58 2.15 -22.37
N GLU A 256 -25.81 1.73 -22.67
CA GLU A 256 -26.06 0.87 -23.81
C GLU A 256 -25.56 1.62 -25.04
N GLN A 257 -24.45 1.14 -25.62
CA GLN A 257 -24.05 1.56 -26.95
C GLN A 257 -25.11 1.06 -27.93
N THR A 258 -26.19 1.83 -28.06
CA THR A 258 -27.13 1.67 -29.15
C THR A 258 -26.40 2.08 -30.43
N TRP A 259 -25.95 1.07 -31.17
CA TRP A 259 -25.51 1.21 -32.55
C TRP A 259 -26.68 1.75 -33.38
N THR A 260 -26.85 3.06 -33.41
CA THR A 260 -27.78 3.70 -34.33
C THR A 260 -27.12 3.73 -35.71
N ALA A 261 -27.45 2.74 -36.54
CA ALA A 261 -27.13 2.79 -37.96
C ALA A 261 -27.73 4.07 -38.54
N LYS A 262 -26.89 4.92 -39.14
CA LYS A 262 -27.34 6.16 -39.82
C LYS A 262 -28.43 5.80 -40.85
N PRO A 263 -29.58 6.48 -40.88
CA PRO A 263 -30.62 6.18 -41.86
C PRO A 263 -30.10 6.49 -43.27
N ALA A 264 -30.16 5.48 -44.15
CA ALA A 264 -29.74 5.58 -45.54
C ALA A 264 -30.65 6.55 -46.31
N LYS A 265 -30.03 7.43 -47.10
CA LYS A 265 -30.69 8.42 -47.97
C LYS A 265 -31.56 7.71 -49.02
N PRO A 266 -32.79 8.17 -49.31
CA PRO A 266 -33.64 7.50 -50.30
C PRO A 266 -33.12 7.70 -51.74
N PRO A 267 -33.28 6.69 -52.63
CA PRO A 267 -32.82 6.79 -54.01
C PRO A 267 -33.76 7.62 -54.90
N HIS A 268 -33.17 8.32 -55.87
CA HIS A 268 -33.81 9.22 -56.85
C HIS A 268 -34.80 8.49 -57.81
N PRO A 269 -35.75 9.23 -58.43
CA PRO A 269 -36.94 8.66 -59.06
C PRO A 269 -36.67 8.00 -60.43
N ALA A 270 -37.30 6.83 -60.65
CA ALA A 270 -37.28 6.09 -61.90
C ALA A 270 -38.04 6.84 -63.00
N LYS A 271 -37.42 6.92 -64.19
CA LYS A 271 -38.01 7.46 -65.42
C LYS A 271 -39.22 6.62 -65.85
N ALA A 272 -40.29 7.32 -66.20
CA ALA A 272 -41.50 6.75 -66.78
C ALA A 272 -41.23 6.09 -68.14
N THR A 273 -41.72 4.87 -68.34
CA THR A 273 -42.01 4.31 -69.67
C THR A 273 -43.08 3.22 -69.54
N THR A 274 -44.32 3.52 -69.96
CA THR A 274 -45.40 2.53 -70.17
C THR A 274 -46.25 3.08 -71.32
N GLU A 275 -45.90 2.65 -72.54
CA GLU A 275 -46.63 1.70 -73.40
C GLU A 275 -47.81 2.31 -74.18
N ARG A 276 -47.74 2.17 -75.51
CA ARG A 276 -48.82 2.46 -76.46
C ARG A 276 -49.01 1.25 -77.39
N ALA A 277 -50.29 0.93 -77.61
CA ALA A 277 -50.90 0.00 -78.58
C ALA A 277 -50.70 -1.50 -78.29
N GLY A 278 -51.72 -2.37 -78.27
CA GLY A 278 -53.12 -2.30 -78.71
C GLY A 278 -53.42 -3.47 -79.66
N GLN A 279 -54.47 -4.26 -79.37
CA GLN A 279 -55.27 -5.18 -80.23
C GLN A 279 -55.92 -6.27 -79.33
N SER A 280 -57.09 -6.86 -79.55
CA SER A 280 -58.36 -6.56 -80.23
C SER A 280 -59.31 -7.74 -79.95
N SER A 281 -60.64 -7.50 -80.03
CA SER A 281 -61.71 -8.44 -80.41
C SER A 281 -61.94 -9.76 -79.62
N SER A 282 -63.05 -9.84 -78.88
CA SER A 282 -64.34 -10.42 -79.32
C SER A 282 -65.42 -10.11 -78.28
#